data_AF-A0A1Q8CVX1-F1
#
_entry.id   AF-A0A1Q8CVX1-F1
#
_cell.length_a   1.000
_cell.length_b   1.000
_cell.length_c   1.000
_cell.angle_alpha   90.00
_cell.angle_beta   90.00
_cell.angle_gamma   90.00
#
_symmetry.space_group_name_H-M   'P 1'
#
loop_
_entity.id
_entity.type
_entity.pdbx_description
1 polymer ?
#
loop_
_entity_poly.entity_id
_entity_poly.type
_entity_poly.pdbx_seq_one_letter_code
_entity_poly.pdbx_strand_id
1 'polypeptide(L)' 'MTPESIIRTHWCAVLGVSEADPEDRFFELGGHSLLAIELIQRIEDDLGVPIPVDPLFTDGSLGALLAASEEAMAR' A
#
# COMPACT_ATOMS: atom_id res chain seq x y z
N MET A 1 13.57 0.85 8.88
CA MET A 1 12.96 0.28 7.65
C MET A 1 12.84 1.40 6.63
N THR A 2 12.90 1.10 5.33
CA THR A 2 12.61 2.08 4.27
C THR A 2 11.09 2.26 4.13
N PRO A 3 10.60 3.38 3.54
CA PRO A 3 9.18 3.53 3.25
C PRO A 3 8.60 2.37 2.43
N GLU A 4 9.35 1.92 1.42
CA GLU A 4 8.99 0.74 0.62
C GLU A 4 8.80 -0.52 1.49
N SER A 5 9.72 -0.77 2.42
CA SER A 5 9.65 -1.92 3.33
C SER A 5 8.47 -1.84 4.30
N ILE A 6 8.09 -0.64 4.76
CA ILE A 6 6.91 -0.42 5.61
C ILE A 6 5.64 -0.76 4.83
N ILE A 7 5.50 -0.22 3.62
CA ILE A 7 4.33 -0.45 2.77
C ILE A 7 4.18 -1.93 2.43
N ARG A 8 5.28 -2.59 2.01
CA ARG A 8 5.30 -4.04 1.76
C ARG A 8 4.88 -4.85 2.98
N THR A 9 5.36 -4.47 4.16
CA THR A 9 5.02 -5.17 5.41
C THR A 9 3.53 -5.08 5.71
N HIS A 10 2.93 -3.90 5.60
CA HIS A 10 1.48 -3.74 5.83
C HIS A 10 0.65 -4.40 4.74
N TRP A 11 1.08 -4.33 3.48
CA TRP A 11 0.44 -5.03 2.36
C TRP A 11 0.36 -6.54 2.61
N CYS A 12 1.50 -7.15 2.94
CA CYS A 12 1.57 -8.57 3.30
C CYS A 12 0.69 -8.90 4.51
N ALA A 13 0.71 -8.05 5.54
CA ALA A 13 -0.05 -8.28 6.76
C ALA A 13 -1.58 -8.26 6.54
N VAL A 14 -2.09 -7.32 5.73
CA VAL A 14 -3.55 -7.22 5.48
C VAL A 14 -4.05 -8.27 4.49
N LEU A 15 -3.20 -8.74 3.56
CA LEU A 15 -3.57 -9.76 2.58
C LEU A 15 -3.23 -11.19 3.03
N GLY A 16 -2.45 -11.35 4.11
CA GLY A 16 -2.02 -12.66 4.59
C GLY A 16 -1.03 -13.37 3.66
N VAL A 17 -0.26 -12.61 2.86
CA VAL A 17 0.78 -13.14 1.96
C VAL A 17 2.17 -12.98 2.60
N SER A 18 3.10 -13.86 2.26
CA SER A 18 4.46 -13.83 2.83
C SER A 18 5.34 -12.75 2.22
N GLU A 19 5.21 -12.55 0.91
CA GLU A 19 5.95 -11.59 0.11
C GLU A 19 4.98 -10.96 -0.90
N ALA A 20 5.37 -9.83 -1.45
CA ALA A 20 4.62 -9.14 -2.49
C ALA A 20 5.57 -8.66 -3.57
N ASP A 21 5.11 -8.54 -4.81
CA ASP A 21 5.86 -7.93 -5.92
C ASP A 21 5.19 -6.62 -6.36
N PRO A 22 5.93 -5.67 -6.98
CA PRO A 22 5.34 -4.42 -7.44
C PRO A 22 4.12 -4.60 -8.37
N GLU A 23 4.07 -5.71 -9.11
CA GLU A 23 2.98 -6.07 -10.01
C GLU A 23 1.77 -6.70 -9.30
N ASP A 24 1.90 -7.09 -8.01
CA ASP A 24 0.82 -7.73 -7.27
C ASP A 24 -0.38 -6.82 -7.11
N ARG A 25 -1.55 -7.38 -7.40
CA ARG A 25 -2.81 -6.62 -7.47
C ARG A 25 -3.64 -6.89 -6.23
N PHE A 26 -3.89 -5.84 -5.46
CA PHE A 26 -4.53 -5.89 -4.14
C PHE A 26 -5.83 -6.70 -4.14
N PHE A 27 -6.71 -6.42 -5.11
CA PHE A 27 -8.01 -7.08 -5.21
C PHE A 27 -7.95 -8.51 -5.76
N GLU A 28 -6.90 -8.86 -6.52
CA GLU A 28 -6.70 -10.23 -7.02
C GLU A 28 -6.17 -11.16 -5.91
N LEU A 29 -5.46 -10.58 -4.94
CA LEU A 29 -4.98 -11.26 -3.74
C LEU A 29 -6.03 -11.36 -2.62
N GLY A 30 -7.29 -11.00 -2.88
CA GLY A 30 -8.39 -11.06 -1.91
C GLY A 30 -8.61 -9.80 -1.08
N GLY A 31 -7.90 -8.71 -1.40
CA GLY A 31 -8.14 -7.39 -0.82
C GLY A 31 -9.53 -6.84 -1.17
N HIS A 32 -10.06 -5.97 -0.31
CA HIS A 32 -11.33 -5.28 -0.52
C HIS A 32 -11.31 -3.92 0.17
N SER A 33 -12.35 -3.09 -0.03
CA SER A 33 -12.37 -1.70 0.42
C SER A 33 -12.01 -1.50 1.90
N LEU A 34 -12.51 -2.35 2.81
CA LEU A 34 -12.16 -2.24 4.23
C LEU A 34 -10.66 -2.51 4.49
N LEU A 35 -10.08 -3.53 3.86
CA LEU A 35 -8.64 -3.81 3.98
C LEU A 35 -7.79 -2.72 3.32
N ALA A 36 -8.26 -2.12 2.23
CA ALA A 36 -7.60 -0.98 1.59
C ALA A 36 -7.53 0.22 2.53
N ILE A 37 -8.65 0.56 3.19
CA ILE A 37 -8.70 1.64 4.17
C ILE A 37 -7.84 1.34 5.40
N GLU A 38 -7.81 0.09 5.86
CA GLU A 38 -6.93 -0.34 6.95
C GLU A 38 -5.44 -0.25 6.57
N LEU A 39 -5.09 -0.70 5.36
CA LEU A 39 -3.74 -0.64 4.81
C LEU A 39 -3.21 0.80 4.78
N ILE A 40 -4.00 1.72 4.21
CA ILE A 40 -3.59 3.12 4.09
C ILE A 40 -3.39 3.75 5.46
N GLN A 41 -4.33 3.59 6.39
CA GLN A 41 -4.19 4.16 7.74
C GLN A 41 -2.91 3.67 8.45
N ARG A 42 -2.60 2.37 8.37
CA ARG A 42 -1.37 1.80 8.96
C ARG A 42 -0.09 2.37 8.32
N ILE A 43 -0.10 2.57 7.00
CA ILE A 43 1.02 3.18 6.28
C ILE A 43 1.18 4.65 6.70
N GLU A 44 0.09 5.40 6.77
CA GLU A 44 0.10 6.82 7.17
C GLU A 44 0.58 6.99 8.61
N ASP A 45 0.16 6.12 9.52
CA ASP A 45 0.59 6.12 10.93
C ASP A 45 2.11 5.91 11.05
N ASP A 46 2.69 5.01 10.25
CA ASP A 46 4.13 4.71 10.29
C ASP A 46 4.99 5.73 9.52
N LEU A 47 4.48 6.27 8.41
CA LEU A 47 5.22 7.22 7.57
C LEU A 47 5.03 8.68 8.00
N GLY A 48 3.97 8.98 8.75
CA GLY A 48 3.64 10.34 9.21
C GLY A 48 3.21 11.29 8.08
N VAL A 49 2.88 10.75 6.90
CA VAL A 49 2.42 11.50 5.74
C VAL A 49 1.15 10.86 5.17
N PRO A 50 0.14 11.66 4.77
CA PRO A 50 -1.06 11.12 4.16
C PRO A 50 -0.76 10.55 2.77
N ILE A 51 -1.21 9.33 2.50
CA ILE A 51 -0.99 8.63 1.24
C ILE A 51 -2.32 8.55 0.48
N PRO A 52 -2.40 8.99 -0.79
CA PRO A 52 -3.64 8.92 -1.54
C PRO A 52 -4.04 7.46 -1.77
N VAL A 53 -5.31 7.14 -1.52
CA VAL A 53 -5.87 5.79 -1.72
C VAL A 53 -6.27 5.53 -3.18
N ASP A 54 -6.45 6.58 -3.98
CA ASP A 54 -6.88 6.49 -5.40
C ASP A 54 -6.07 5.51 -6.26
N PRO A 55 -4.72 5.41 -6.15
CA PRO A 55 -3.91 4.46 -6.92
C PRO A 55 -4.29 3.01 -6.65
N LEU A 56 -4.71 2.70 -5.41
CA LEU A 56 -5.14 1.36 -5.03
C LEU A 56 -6.47 0.98 -5.69
N PHE A 57 -7.35 1.94 -5.98
CA PHE A 57 -8.64 1.67 -6.64
C PHE A 57 -8.58 1.78 -8.17
N THR A 58 -7.64 2.55 -8.71
CA THR A 58 -7.50 2.79 -10.16
C THR A 58 -6.58 1.78 -10.82
N ASP A 59 -5.37 1.59 -10.29
CA ASP A 59 -4.41 0.61 -10.76
C ASP A 59 -4.45 -0.65 -9.91
N GLY A 60 -4.44 -0.51 -8.59
CA GLY A 60 -4.51 -1.63 -7.64
C GLY A 60 -3.24 -2.45 -7.48
N SER A 61 -2.15 -2.10 -8.17
CA SER A 61 -0.84 -2.73 -7.92
C SER A 61 -0.12 -2.14 -6.70
N LEU A 62 0.74 -2.95 -6.08
CA LEU A 62 1.66 -2.48 -5.05
C LEU A 62 2.59 -1.37 -5.58
N GLY A 63 3.05 -1.48 -6.82
CA GLY A 63 3.90 -0.49 -7.49
C GLY A 63 3.25 0.88 -7.59
N ALA A 64 1.95 0.93 -7.91
CA ALA A 64 1.19 2.18 -7.93
C ALA A 64 1.10 2.84 -6.54
N LEU A 65 0.91 2.03 -5.49
CA LEU A 65 0.91 2.53 -4.12
C LEU A 65 2.29 3.04 -3.68
N LEU A 66 3.36 2.33 -4.05
CA LEU A 66 4.73 2.76 -3.77
C LEU A 66 5.05 4.10 -4.45
N ALA A 67 4.77 4.23 -5.74
CA ALA A 67 4.99 5.48 -6.47
C ALA A 67 4.20 6.65 -5.84
N ALA A 68 2.94 6.42 -5.48
CA ALA A 68 2.12 7.42 -4.83
C ALA A 68 2.66 7.84 -3.45
N SER A 69 3.25 6.90 -2.70
CA SER A 69 3.91 7.22 -1.43
C SER A 69 5.15 8.07 -1.62
N GLU A 70 5.96 7.80 -2.64
CA GLU A 70 7.14 8.59 -2.98
C GLU A 70 6.76 10.01 -3.37
N GLU A 71 5.73 10.17 -4.20
CA GLU A 71 5.20 11.47 -4.55
C GLU A 71 4.65 12.23 -3.34
N ALA A 72 4.00 11.55 -2.39
CA ALA A 72 3.48 12.17 -1.18
C ALA A 72 4.62 12.67 -0.27
N MET A 73 5.69 11.88 -0.10
CA MET A 73 6.86 12.23 0.71
C MET A 73 7.75 13.31 0.07
N ALA A 74 7.68 13.48 -1.25
CA ALA A 74 8.45 14.50 -1.98
C ALA A 74 7.81 15.90 -1.93
N ARG A 75 6.60 16.04 -1.38
CA ARG A 75 5.87 17.31 -1.23
C ARG A 75 6.12 17.95 0.13
#